data_AF-A0A556QN72-F1
#
_entry.id   AF-A0A556QN72-F1
#
_cell.length_a   1.000
_cell.length_b   1.000
_cell.length_c   1.000
_cell.angle_alpha   90.00
_cell.angle_beta   90.00
_cell.angle_gamma   90.00
#
_symmetry.space_group_name_H-M   'P 1'
#
loop_
_entity.id
_entity.type
_entity.pdbx_description
1 polymer ?
#
loop_
_entity_poly.entity_id
_entity_poly.type
_entity_poly.pdbx_seq_one_letter_code
_entity_poly.pdbx_strand_id
1 'polypeptide(L)'
;MRGLRRIGRGVQGRNTTILGLTPLARRDSLNFGTGAVLMEASETMTVNGSTLTMGGVISSSEGGGITKAGAGTLELGGANLYNGATLVNAGTLLVNGSLASGSVVTVNSGGTLGGSGTINGATTIATGGTLAPGNSPGLLTFGSNLTLATGSTTVFQIDGTNRGTTYDAINLTTGTLTYDGAFNLVFGTTVQDGTALDFFRLSGNGSTGSFSSILASGSYSGLFTNDGGVWTLVNGAQTLTFSQTTGDLSFSSAAVPELSTYTALFGACSLGVAAWQRRRKLRAA
;
A
#
# COMPACT_ATOMS: atom_id res chain seq x y z
N MET A 1 27.83 -65.52 -14.88
CA MET A 1 27.83 -64.73 -16.12
C MET A 1 26.51 -63.99 -16.24
N ARG A 2 26.56 -62.68 -16.54
CA ARG A 2 25.49 -61.81 -17.09
C ARG A 2 24.25 -61.65 -16.17
N GLY A 3 24.03 -60.55 -15.46
CA GLY A 3 24.15 -59.15 -15.85
C GLY A 3 22.87 -58.72 -16.56
N LEU A 4 22.02 -57.92 -15.91
CA LEU A 4 21.02 -57.04 -16.54
C LEU A 4 20.56 -55.97 -15.53
N ARG A 5 21.13 -54.77 -15.68
CA ARG A 5 20.51 -53.50 -15.26
C ARG A 5 19.24 -53.31 -16.09
N ARG A 6 18.16 -52.84 -15.47
CA ARG A 6 17.17 -52.00 -16.17
C ARG A 6 16.90 -50.75 -15.35
N ILE A 7 17.41 -49.64 -15.88
CA ILE A 7 17.13 -48.28 -15.45
C ILE A 7 15.69 -47.97 -15.85
N GLY A 8 14.83 -47.66 -14.88
CA GLY A 8 13.49 -47.11 -15.11
C GLY A 8 13.59 -45.64 -15.50
N ARG A 9 13.26 -45.35 -16.75
CA ARG A 9 13.21 -44.03 -17.36
C ARG A 9 12.06 -43.18 -16.80
N GLY A 10 12.34 -41.89 -16.60
CA GLY A 10 11.48 -40.76 -16.94
C GLY A 10 10.08 -40.71 -16.31
N VAL A 11 9.91 -39.86 -15.31
CA VAL A 11 8.61 -39.26 -15.01
C VAL A 11 8.55 -37.93 -15.75
N GLN A 12 7.96 -37.96 -16.94
CA GLN A 12 7.50 -36.79 -17.69
C GLN A 12 5.98 -36.69 -17.47
N GLY A 13 5.50 -35.50 -17.11
CA GLY A 13 4.07 -35.15 -17.05
C GLY A 13 3.25 -35.86 -15.97
N ARG A 14 3.41 -35.49 -14.69
CA ARG A 14 2.34 -35.76 -13.71
C ARG A 14 1.46 -34.54 -13.61
N ASN A 15 0.32 -34.62 -14.28
CA ASN A 15 -0.86 -33.87 -13.89
C ASN A 15 -1.13 -34.25 -12.42
N THR A 16 -0.88 -33.34 -11.47
CA THR A 16 -1.03 -33.62 -10.05
C THR A 16 -2.52 -33.75 -9.73
N THR A 17 -3.09 -34.93 -9.96
CA THR A 17 -4.43 -35.25 -9.49
C THR A 17 -4.31 -35.54 -8.01
N ILE A 18 -4.83 -34.66 -7.16
CA ILE A 18 -4.93 -34.90 -5.72
C ILE A 18 -5.95 -36.03 -5.51
N LEU A 19 -5.46 -37.27 -5.46
CA LEU A 19 -6.27 -38.46 -5.17
C LEU A 19 -6.08 -38.83 -3.69
N GLY A 20 -7.15 -38.76 -2.90
CA GLY A 20 -7.21 -39.44 -1.60
C GLY A 20 -7.31 -38.57 -0.34
N LEU A 21 -7.64 -37.28 -0.44
CA LEU A 21 -8.02 -36.47 0.72
C LEU A 21 -9.53 -36.27 0.70
N THR A 22 -10.17 -36.24 1.88
CA THR A 22 -11.52 -35.69 2.04
C THR A 22 -11.64 -34.42 1.21
N PRO A 23 -12.74 -34.20 0.45
CA PRO A 23 -12.91 -32.98 -0.32
C PRO A 23 -12.57 -31.80 0.59
N LEU A 24 -11.54 -31.03 0.23
CA LEU A 24 -11.20 -29.82 0.97
C LEU A 24 -12.50 -29.02 1.06
N ALA A 25 -12.91 -28.66 2.28
CA ALA A 25 -14.11 -27.88 2.42
C ALA A 25 -13.89 -26.59 1.61
N ARG A 26 -14.97 -26.03 1.05
CA ARG A 26 -14.94 -24.84 0.16
C ARG A 26 -14.23 -23.60 0.76
N ARG A 27 -13.74 -23.66 2.01
CA ARG A 27 -13.07 -22.59 2.75
C ARG A 27 -11.66 -22.95 3.25
N ASP A 28 -11.09 -24.09 2.89
CA ASP A 28 -9.75 -24.43 3.37
C ASP A 28 -8.69 -23.82 2.45
N SER A 29 -7.63 -23.26 3.04
CA SER A 29 -6.48 -22.78 2.28
C SER A 29 -5.70 -23.94 1.68
N LEU A 30 -5.27 -23.82 0.42
CA LEU A 30 -4.42 -24.80 -0.24
C LEU A 30 -2.99 -24.26 -0.28
N ASN A 31 -2.02 -25.07 0.15
CA ASN A 31 -0.61 -24.70 0.13
C ASN A 31 0.18 -25.75 -0.67
N PHE A 32 0.83 -25.33 -1.76
CA PHE A 32 1.67 -26.20 -2.60
C PHE A 32 3.12 -26.33 -2.09
N GLY A 33 3.44 -25.74 -0.94
CA GLY A 33 4.78 -25.76 -0.35
C GLY A 33 5.79 -25.00 -1.20
N THR A 34 7.05 -25.42 -1.13
CA THR A 34 8.19 -24.74 -1.77
C THR A 34 8.65 -25.38 -3.09
N GLY A 35 7.87 -26.33 -3.62
CA GLY A 35 8.17 -27.01 -4.89
C GLY A 35 8.12 -26.04 -6.07
N ALA A 36 9.11 -26.10 -6.96
CA ALA A 36 9.16 -25.24 -8.15
C ALA A 36 8.03 -25.59 -9.14
N VAL A 37 7.52 -24.57 -9.83
CA VAL A 37 6.49 -24.67 -10.86
C VAL A 37 7.06 -24.11 -12.16
N LEU A 38 6.94 -24.87 -13.25
CA LEU A 38 7.25 -24.40 -14.60
C LEU A 38 5.93 -24.22 -15.37
N MET A 39 5.74 -23.04 -15.92
CA MET A 39 4.62 -22.71 -16.81
C MET A 39 5.09 -22.77 -18.27
N GLU A 40 4.28 -23.39 -19.12
CA GLU A 40 4.55 -23.43 -20.56
C GLU A 40 3.85 -22.27 -21.31
N ALA A 41 2.90 -21.59 -20.67
CA ALA A 41 2.19 -20.43 -21.22
C ALA A 41 1.72 -19.51 -20.08
N SER A 42 0.98 -18.45 -20.40
CA SER A 42 0.31 -17.64 -19.37
C SER A 42 -0.81 -18.44 -18.71
N GLU A 43 -0.91 -18.34 -17.38
CA GLU A 43 -1.85 -19.12 -16.58
C GLU A 43 -2.84 -18.21 -15.84
N THR A 44 -4.11 -18.62 -15.82
CA THR A 44 -5.14 -17.96 -14.99
C THR A 44 -5.34 -18.76 -13.71
N MET A 45 -5.01 -18.14 -12.59
CA MET A 45 -5.15 -18.70 -11.25
C MET A 45 -6.40 -18.13 -10.60
N THR A 46 -7.49 -18.88 -10.67
CA THR A 46 -8.78 -18.50 -10.08
C THR A 46 -8.88 -19.03 -8.65
N VAL A 47 -8.85 -18.12 -7.67
CA VAL A 47 -9.07 -18.45 -6.25
C VAL A 47 -10.40 -17.84 -5.83
N ASN A 48 -11.44 -18.66 -5.63
CA ASN A 48 -12.79 -18.15 -5.35
C ASN A 48 -13.05 -17.86 -3.87
N GLY A 49 -12.22 -18.38 -2.96
CA GLY A 49 -12.30 -18.16 -1.52
C GLY A 49 -11.02 -18.64 -0.82
N SER A 50 -10.81 -18.18 0.41
CA SER A 50 -9.63 -18.47 1.25
C SER A 50 -8.31 -18.13 0.53
N THR A 51 -7.21 -18.83 0.87
CA THR A 51 -5.87 -18.56 0.33
C THR A 51 -5.34 -19.76 -0.43
N LEU A 52 -4.80 -19.52 -1.63
CA LEU A 52 -3.89 -20.42 -2.33
C LEU A 52 -2.46 -19.92 -2.13
N THR A 53 -1.60 -20.73 -1.51
CA THR A 53 -0.18 -20.41 -1.31
C THR A 53 0.70 -21.20 -2.28
N MET A 54 1.49 -20.48 -3.06
CA MET A 54 2.58 -21.00 -3.90
C MET A 54 3.91 -20.50 -3.33
N GLY A 55 4.53 -21.31 -2.46
CA GLY A 55 5.79 -20.94 -1.81
C GLY A 55 7.04 -21.20 -2.65
N GLY A 56 6.94 -22.02 -3.70
CA GLY A 56 8.04 -22.32 -4.60
C GLY A 56 8.26 -21.27 -5.68
N VAL A 57 9.40 -21.36 -6.35
CA VAL A 57 9.72 -20.52 -7.52
C VAL A 57 8.81 -20.90 -8.68
N ILE A 58 8.14 -19.91 -9.27
CA ILE A 58 7.43 -20.06 -10.54
C ILE A 58 8.29 -19.51 -11.66
N SER A 59 8.54 -20.31 -12.69
CA SER A 59 9.23 -19.92 -13.91
C SER A 59 8.36 -20.18 -15.15
N SER A 60 8.74 -19.59 -16.28
CA SER A 60 8.07 -19.82 -17.56
C SER A 60 9.09 -20.16 -18.65
N SER A 61 8.83 -21.18 -19.46
CA SER A 61 9.65 -21.52 -20.64
C SER A 61 9.36 -20.61 -21.85
N GLU A 62 8.11 -20.16 -22.02
CA GLU A 62 7.66 -19.36 -23.18
C GLU A 62 7.31 -17.89 -22.82
N GLY A 63 7.81 -17.39 -21.69
CA GLY A 63 7.53 -16.02 -21.25
C GLY A 63 6.08 -15.81 -20.75
N GLY A 64 5.40 -16.88 -20.34
CA GLY A 64 4.08 -16.83 -19.73
C GLY A 64 4.01 -15.98 -18.45
N GLY A 65 2.84 -15.39 -18.21
CA GLY A 65 2.53 -14.58 -17.03
C GLY A 65 1.38 -15.13 -16.21
N ILE A 66 1.10 -14.53 -15.06
CA ILE A 66 0.04 -14.97 -14.14
C ILE A 66 -1.14 -14.00 -14.19
N THR A 67 -2.34 -14.52 -14.38
CA THR A 67 -3.59 -13.77 -14.15
C THR A 67 -4.26 -14.28 -12.89
N LYS A 68 -4.31 -13.46 -11.83
CA LYS A 68 -5.08 -13.72 -10.62
C LYS A 68 -6.55 -13.34 -10.82
N ALA A 69 -7.43 -14.32 -10.66
CA ALA A 69 -8.88 -14.17 -10.71
C ALA A 69 -9.56 -14.74 -9.44
N GLY A 70 -10.87 -14.53 -9.32
CA GLY A 70 -11.68 -14.95 -8.17
C GLY A 70 -11.45 -14.09 -6.91
N ALA A 71 -12.39 -14.15 -5.96
CA ALA A 71 -12.44 -13.25 -4.81
C ALA A 71 -11.45 -13.58 -3.67
N GLY A 72 -10.84 -14.76 -3.67
CA GLY A 72 -9.89 -15.19 -2.65
C GLY A 72 -8.48 -14.63 -2.86
N THR A 73 -7.53 -15.15 -2.08
CA THR A 73 -6.15 -14.70 -2.04
C THR A 73 -5.23 -15.69 -2.76
N LEU A 74 -4.35 -15.18 -3.62
CA LEU A 74 -3.19 -15.92 -4.11
C LEU A 74 -1.94 -15.36 -3.43
N GLU A 75 -1.15 -16.21 -2.82
CA GLU A 75 0.12 -15.86 -2.20
C GLU A 75 1.30 -16.46 -2.99
N LEU A 76 2.22 -15.59 -3.39
CA LEU A 76 3.48 -15.94 -4.04
C LEU A 76 4.63 -15.77 -3.05
N GLY A 77 5.11 -16.88 -2.49
CA GLY A 77 6.20 -16.89 -1.50
C GLY A 77 7.59 -17.08 -2.11
N GLY A 78 7.69 -17.62 -3.33
CA GLY A 78 8.96 -17.88 -4.01
C GLY A 78 9.55 -16.65 -4.71
N ALA A 79 10.83 -16.74 -5.07
CA ALA A 79 11.48 -15.78 -5.97
C ALA A 79 11.14 -16.12 -7.43
N ASN A 80 10.01 -15.62 -7.92
CA ASN A 80 9.45 -15.99 -9.22
C ASN A 80 10.28 -15.41 -10.38
N LEU A 81 10.51 -16.23 -11.39
CA LEU A 81 11.41 -15.96 -12.52
C LEU A 81 10.67 -15.84 -13.87
N TYR A 82 9.35 -16.01 -13.89
CA TYR A 82 8.57 -15.74 -15.10
C TYR A 82 8.63 -14.26 -15.47
N ASN A 83 8.65 -13.95 -16.76
CA ASN A 83 8.77 -12.58 -17.27
C ASN A 83 7.50 -12.10 -17.97
N GLY A 84 6.47 -12.94 -18.12
CA GLY A 84 5.16 -12.49 -18.58
C GLY A 84 4.46 -11.61 -17.56
N ALA A 85 3.45 -10.86 -18.03
CA ALA A 85 2.73 -9.92 -17.18
C ALA A 85 2.02 -10.61 -16.01
N THR A 86 1.97 -9.94 -14.86
CA THR A 86 1.13 -10.30 -13.73
C THR A 86 -0.11 -9.42 -13.69
N LEU A 87 -1.29 -10.00 -13.90
CA LEU A 87 -2.57 -9.30 -13.88
C LEU A 87 -3.36 -9.68 -12.64
N VAL A 88 -3.83 -8.71 -11.86
CA VAL A 88 -4.71 -8.94 -10.71
C VAL A 88 -6.10 -8.45 -11.07
N ASN A 89 -6.95 -9.36 -11.56
CA ASN A 89 -8.29 -9.03 -12.06
C ASN A 89 -9.36 -9.08 -10.97
N ALA A 90 -9.13 -9.82 -9.88
CA ALA A 90 -10.03 -9.89 -8.73
C ALA A 90 -9.33 -10.46 -7.48
N GLY A 91 -9.86 -10.11 -6.32
CA GLY A 91 -9.38 -10.60 -5.03
C GLY A 91 -7.96 -10.10 -4.74
N THR A 92 -7.21 -10.85 -3.93
CA THR A 92 -5.90 -10.39 -3.46
C THR A 92 -4.76 -11.19 -4.06
N LEU A 93 -3.72 -10.52 -4.52
CA LEU A 93 -2.40 -11.08 -4.77
C LEU A 93 -1.45 -10.60 -3.67
N LEU A 94 -0.92 -11.53 -2.87
CA LEU A 94 0.15 -11.27 -1.91
C LEU A 94 1.49 -11.70 -2.50
N VAL A 95 2.41 -10.76 -2.67
CA VAL A 95 3.79 -11.06 -3.07
C VAL A 95 4.66 -11.02 -1.82
N ASN A 96 4.99 -12.19 -1.28
CA ASN A 96 5.86 -12.35 -0.11
C ASN A 96 7.29 -12.79 -0.49
N GLY A 97 7.47 -13.33 -1.70
CA GLY A 97 8.76 -13.55 -2.33
C GLY A 97 9.15 -12.41 -3.26
N SER A 98 9.42 -12.72 -4.54
CA SER A 98 9.69 -11.69 -5.54
C SER A 98 9.10 -11.98 -6.91
N LEU A 99 8.93 -10.93 -7.72
CA LEU A 99 8.61 -10.99 -9.15
C LEU A 99 9.80 -10.48 -9.96
N ALA A 100 10.10 -11.13 -11.08
CA ALA A 100 11.17 -10.74 -11.99
C ALA A 100 10.93 -9.35 -12.61
N SER A 101 12.01 -8.68 -13.04
CA SER A 101 11.94 -7.33 -13.62
C SER A 101 11.17 -7.26 -14.94
N GLY A 102 11.11 -8.36 -15.70
CA GLY A 102 10.31 -8.45 -16.92
C GLY A 102 8.80 -8.54 -16.66
N SER A 103 8.38 -9.00 -15.47
CA SER A 103 6.97 -9.16 -15.13
C SER A 103 6.34 -7.83 -14.76
N VAL A 104 5.80 -7.10 -15.75
CA VAL A 104 4.95 -5.93 -15.53
C VAL A 104 3.70 -6.34 -14.73
N VAL A 105 3.35 -5.56 -13.70
CA VAL A 105 2.20 -5.82 -12.83
C VAL A 105 1.09 -4.82 -13.10
N THR A 106 -0.13 -5.30 -13.33
CA THR A 106 -1.33 -4.46 -13.42
C THR A 106 -2.40 -4.97 -12.47
N VAL A 107 -2.85 -4.08 -11.58
CA VAL A 107 -3.96 -4.35 -10.65
C VAL A 107 -5.21 -3.69 -11.20
N ASN A 108 -6.12 -4.49 -11.71
CA ASN A 108 -7.36 -4.03 -12.32
C ASN A 108 -8.46 -3.81 -11.27
N SER A 109 -9.59 -3.27 -11.72
CA SER A 109 -10.75 -3.03 -10.85
C SER A 109 -11.16 -4.29 -10.08
N GLY A 110 -11.28 -4.17 -8.75
CA GLY A 110 -11.62 -5.29 -7.86
C GLY A 110 -10.44 -6.20 -7.49
N GLY A 111 -9.25 -5.92 -8.00
CA GLY A 111 -7.99 -6.54 -7.58
C GLY A 111 -7.31 -5.75 -6.46
N THR A 112 -6.60 -6.46 -5.59
CA THR A 112 -5.75 -5.92 -4.53
C THR A 112 -4.35 -6.52 -4.64
N LEU A 113 -3.33 -5.67 -4.62
CA LEU A 113 -1.94 -6.08 -4.49
C LEU A 113 -1.45 -5.78 -3.07
N GLY A 114 -0.80 -6.76 -2.46
CA GLY A 114 -0.15 -6.64 -1.15
C GLY A 114 1.04 -7.58 -1.00
N GLY A 115 1.34 -7.93 0.25
CA GLY A 115 2.48 -8.75 0.64
C GLY A 115 3.70 -7.92 1.05
N SER A 116 4.74 -8.60 1.53
CA SER A 116 5.96 -7.97 2.09
C SER A 116 7.23 -8.18 1.24
N GLY A 117 7.05 -8.57 -0.02
CA GLY A 117 8.12 -8.99 -0.93
C GLY A 117 8.69 -7.87 -1.80
N THR A 118 9.22 -8.27 -2.95
CA THR A 118 9.80 -7.35 -3.95
C THR A 118 9.21 -7.55 -5.34
N ILE A 119 8.74 -6.47 -5.95
CA ILE A 119 8.21 -6.45 -7.31
C ILE A 119 9.17 -5.66 -8.18
N ASN A 120 9.95 -6.34 -9.01
CA ASN A 120 10.99 -5.67 -9.82
C ASN A 120 10.46 -5.12 -11.15
N GLY A 121 9.29 -5.57 -11.61
CA GLY A 121 8.64 -5.04 -12.80
C GLY A 121 7.87 -3.75 -12.53
N ALA A 122 7.67 -2.95 -13.58
CA ALA A 122 6.82 -1.77 -13.50
C ALA A 122 5.42 -2.15 -13.02
N THR A 123 4.88 -1.40 -12.08
CA THR A 123 3.57 -1.69 -11.47
C THR A 123 2.59 -0.55 -11.69
N THR A 124 1.39 -0.88 -12.14
CA THR A 124 0.26 0.05 -12.23
C THR A 124 -0.90 -0.46 -11.37
N ILE A 125 -1.35 0.37 -10.44
CA ILE A 125 -2.63 0.19 -9.78
C ILE A 125 -3.64 0.98 -10.59
N ALA A 126 -4.45 0.28 -11.38
CA ALA A 126 -5.40 0.91 -12.30
C ALA A 126 -6.65 1.41 -11.56
N THR A 127 -7.55 2.07 -12.29
CA THR A 127 -8.83 2.53 -11.75
C THR A 127 -9.62 1.39 -11.10
N GLY A 128 -10.03 1.59 -9.86
CA GLY A 128 -10.71 0.59 -9.02
C GLY A 128 -9.81 -0.53 -8.48
N GLY A 129 -8.52 -0.51 -8.79
CA GLY A 129 -7.52 -1.40 -8.18
C GLY A 129 -7.06 -0.87 -6.82
N THR A 130 -6.61 -1.78 -5.96
CA THR A 130 -6.13 -1.44 -4.61
C THR A 130 -4.68 -1.86 -4.39
N LEU A 131 -3.91 -1.02 -3.73
CA LEU A 131 -2.61 -1.34 -3.16
C LEU A 131 -2.70 -1.30 -1.64
N ALA A 132 -2.37 -2.42 -0.99
CA ALA A 132 -2.36 -2.58 0.46
C ALA A 132 -1.11 -3.38 0.86
N PRO A 133 0.04 -2.72 1.14
CA PRO A 133 1.27 -3.40 1.51
C PRO A 133 1.12 -4.37 2.70
N GLY A 134 1.98 -5.40 2.72
CA GLY A 134 1.99 -6.43 3.75
C GLY A 134 0.86 -7.46 3.66
N ASN A 135 0.79 -8.32 4.69
CA ASN A 135 -0.48 -8.88 5.16
C ASN A 135 -1.20 -7.89 6.10
N SER A 136 -0.73 -6.63 6.03
CA SER A 136 -1.01 -5.41 6.78
C SER A 136 -1.01 -5.54 8.32
N PRO A 137 -0.16 -4.78 9.04
CA PRO A 137 0.90 -3.91 8.51
C PRO A 137 2.09 -4.67 7.85
N GLY A 138 2.76 -4.06 6.87
CA GLY A 138 3.97 -4.60 6.24
C GLY A 138 4.69 -3.67 5.25
N LEU A 139 5.83 -4.11 4.74
CA LEU A 139 6.67 -3.35 3.79
C LEU A 139 6.72 -4.04 2.43
N LEU A 140 6.24 -3.36 1.38
CA LEU A 140 6.37 -3.84 0.00
C LEU A 140 7.42 -3.04 -0.77
N THR A 141 8.30 -3.73 -1.50
CA THR A 141 9.39 -3.08 -2.27
C THR A 141 9.10 -3.11 -3.77
N PHE A 142 9.26 -1.97 -4.43
CA PHE A 142 9.18 -1.81 -5.88
C PHE A 142 10.56 -1.50 -6.46
N GLY A 143 10.96 -2.30 -7.44
CA GLY A 143 12.23 -2.19 -8.16
C GLY A 143 12.13 -1.44 -9.49
N SER A 144 10.99 -0.82 -9.78
CA SER A 144 10.73 -0.05 -11.01
C SER A 144 9.60 0.96 -10.75
N ASN A 145 9.13 1.65 -11.79
CA ASN A 145 8.06 2.64 -11.70
C ASN A 145 6.81 2.06 -11.01
N LEU A 146 6.26 2.84 -10.08
CA LEU A 146 4.97 2.58 -9.45
C LEU A 146 3.99 3.70 -9.85
N THR A 147 2.92 3.34 -10.53
CA THR A 147 1.86 4.26 -10.94
C THR A 147 0.59 3.97 -10.15
N LEU A 148 0.14 4.93 -9.36
CA LEU A 148 -1.14 4.90 -8.66
C LEU A 148 -2.14 5.70 -9.48
N ALA A 149 -2.83 5.06 -10.43
CA ALA A 149 -3.64 5.76 -11.43
C ALA A 149 -4.88 6.44 -10.85
N THR A 150 -5.48 7.36 -11.60
CA THR A 150 -6.74 8.00 -11.21
C THR A 150 -7.80 6.95 -10.84
N GLY A 151 -8.44 7.13 -9.68
CA GLY A 151 -9.46 6.22 -9.18
C GLY A 151 -8.93 4.88 -8.64
N SER A 152 -7.62 4.68 -8.53
CA SER A 152 -7.05 3.62 -7.69
C SER A 152 -7.18 3.96 -6.21
N THR A 153 -6.97 2.98 -5.32
CA THR A 153 -6.89 3.21 -3.87
C THR A 153 -5.60 2.64 -3.30
N THR A 154 -4.89 3.40 -2.49
CA THR A 154 -3.80 2.92 -1.64
C THR A 154 -4.26 2.92 -0.20
N VAL A 155 -4.08 1.82 0.53
CA VAL A 155 -4.51 1.67 1.93
C VAL A 155 -3.31 1.35 2.79
N PHE A 156 -3.04 2.20 3.78
CA PHE A 156 -1.98 1.98 4.77
C PHE A 156 -2.59 1.89 6.17
N GLN A 157 -2.22 0.85 6.91
CA GLN A 157 -2.53 0.65 8.32
C GLN A 157 -1.42 1.18 9.22
N ILE A 158 -1.80 1.77 10.35
CA ILE A 158 -0.89 2.39 11.33
C ILE A 158 -1.32 1.95 12.74
N ASP A 159 -0.61 0.98 13.28
CA ASP A 159 -0.78 0.41 14.63
C ASP A 159 0.40 0.74 15.56
N GLY A 160 1.39 1.51 15.07
CA GLY A 160 2.53 1.98 15.83
C GLY A 160 3.52 2.77 14.98
N THR A 161 4.77 2.87 15.43
CA THR A 161 5.80 3.73 14.82
C THR A 161 7.00 2.96 14.23
N ASN A 162 6.90 1.63 14.10
CA ASN A 162 7.94 0.80 13.52
C ASN A 162 7.60 0.48 12.05
N ARG A 163 8.41 1.00 11.14
CA ARG A 163 8.19 0.91 9.70
C ARG A 163 8.11 -0.54 9.22
N GLY A 164 7.09 -0.87 8.43
CA GLY A 164 6.93 -2.19 7.83
C GLY A 164 6.61 -3.32 8.82
N THR A 165 6.38 -2.99 10.08
CA THR A 165 6.04 -3.97 11.14
C THR A 165 4.81 -3.56 11.92
N THR A 166 4.73 -2.29 12.33
CA THR A 166 3.52 -1.74 12.98
C THR A 166 2.85 -0.65 12.14
N TYR A 167 3.41 -0.28 10.99
CA TYR A 167 2.69 0.46 9.96
C TYR A 167 3.12 0.06 8.55
N ASP A 168 2.19 0.20 7.60
CA ASP A 168 2.43 -0.10 6.20
C ASP A 168 3.41 0.89 5.57
N ALA A 169 4.29 0.37 4.73
CA ALA A 169 5.27 1.19 4.03
C ALA A 169 5.63 0.63 2.66
N ILE A 170 6.18 1.50 1.82
CA ILE A 170 6.68 1.17 0.50
C ILE A 170 8.14 1.59 0.39
N ASN A 171 8.96 0.75 -0.22
CA ASN A 171 10.26 1.16 -0.77
C ASN A 171 10.15 1.27 -2.28
N LEU A 172 10.61 2.38 -2.83
CA LEU A 172 10.93 2.51 -4.25
C LEU A 172 12.45 2.53 -4.38
N THR A 173 13.04 1.47 -4.92
CA THR A 173 14.50 1.37 -5.05
C THR A 173 15.00 1.98 -6.35
N THR A 174 14.20 1.92 -7.41
CA THR A 174 14.47 2.61 -8.69
C THR A 174 13.17 3.11 -9.34
N GLY A 175 13.28 4.00 -10.32
CA GLY A 175 12.15 4.46 -11.13
C GLY A 175 11.50 5.72 -10.58
N THR A 176 10.21 5.90 -10.81
CA THR A 176 9.43 7.06 -10.35
C THR A 176 8.11 6.59 -9.76
N LEU A 177 7.69 7.22 -8.66
CA LEU A 177 6.34 7.08 -8.11
C LEU A 177 5.43 8.15 -8.69
N THR A 178 4.35 7.75 -9.36
CA THR A 178 3.30 8.66 -9.81
C THR A 178 2.09 8.56 -8.89
N TYR A 179 1.78 9.66 -8.19
CA TYR A 179 0.60 9.78 -7.33
C TYR A 179 -0.60 10.26 -8.17
N ASP A 180 -1.76 9.60 -8.01
CA ASP A 180 -3.05 10.09 -8.51
C ASP A 180 -4.23 9.57 -7.68
N GLY A 181 -4.43 8.27 -7.51
CA GLY A 181 -5.59 7.72 -6.78
C GLY A 181 -5.81 8.22 -5.33
N ALA A 182 -6.76 7.60 -4.63
CA ALA A 182 -7.01 7.93 -3.22
C ALA A 182 -5.97 7.28 -2.30
N PHE A 183 -5.58 7.96 -1.23
CA PHE A 183 -4.74 7.42 -0.16
C PHE A 183 -5.49 7.36 1.17
N ASN A 184 -5.76 6.16 1.65
CA ASN A 184 -6.52 5.90 2.87
C ASN A 184 -5.57 5.47 3.99
N LEU A 185 -5.55 6.25 5.06
CA LEU A 185 -4.79 5.99 6.28
C LEU A 185 -5.72 5.44 7.35
N VAL A 186 -5.44 4.23 7.83
CA VAL A 186 -6.23 3.53 8.84
C VAL A 186 -5.43 3.45 10.14
N PHE A 187 -5.78 4.27 11.12
CA PHE A 187 -5.07 4.39 12.39
C PHE A 187 -5.69 3.52 13.47
N GLY A 188 -5.03 2.41 13.82
CA GLY A 188 -5.38 1.60 14.99
C GLY A 188 -4.92 2.22 16.32
N THR A 189 -4.03 3.21 16.28
CA THR A 189 -3.50 3.89 17.48
C THR A 189 -3.27 5.39 17.25
N THR A 190 -3.12 6.15 18.33
CA THR A 190 -2.65 7.53 18.31
C THR A 190 -1.13 7.59 18.21
N VAL A 191 -0.59 8.61 17.56
CA VAL A 191 0.85 8.84 17.38
C VAL A 191 1.26 10.13 18.12
N GLN A 192 2.40 10.08 18.80
CA GLN A 192 2.90 11.21 19.60
C GLN A 192 3.38 12.38 18.72
N ASP A 193 3.23 13.61 19.22
CA ASP A 193 3.80 14.80 18.60
C ASP A 193 5.32 14.67 18.40
N GLY A 194 5.82 15.23 17.31
CA GLY A 194 7.24 15.16 16.92
C GLY A 194 7.61 13.85 16.21
N THR A 195 6.68 12.91 16.05
CA THR A 195 6.91 11.67 15.28
C THR A 195 6.76 11.93 13.79
N ALA A 196 7.59 11.26 12.97
CA ALA A 196 7.41 11.16 11.53
C ALA A 196 7.37 9.69 11.11
N LEU A 197 6.44 9.34 10.24
CA LEU A 197 6.29 8.01 9.63
C LEU A 197 6.69 8.09 8.17
N ASP A 198 7.70 7.31 7.78
CA ASP A 198 8.18 7.19 6.39
C ASP A 198 7.30 6.17 5.67
N PHE A 199 6.27 6.64 4.98
CA PHE A 199 5.35 5.79 4.22
C PHE A 199 5.95 5.40 2.87
N PHE A 200 6.55 6.35 2.16
CA PHE A 200 7.14 6.12 0.84
C PHE A 200 8.62 6.46 0.84
N ARG A 201 9.47 5.45 1.01
CA ARG A 201 10.92 5.64 0.91
C ARG A 201 11.33 5.63 -0.55
N LEU A 202 11.61 6.81 -1.08
CA LEU A 202 11.95 6.98 -2.50
C LEU A 202 13.43 6.72 -2.82
N SER A 203 14.32 6.59 -1.84
CA SER A 203 15.75 6.27 -2.07
C SER A 203 16.49 7.20 -3.05
N GLY A 204 16.11 8.49 -3.08
CA GLY A 204 16.64 9.46 -4.04
C GLY A 204 15.95 9.47 -5.42
N ASN A 205 14.98 8.58 -5.64
CA ASN A 205 14.11 8.60 -6.81
C ASN A 205 13.08 9.74 -6.71
N GLY A 206 12.58 10.19 -7.85
CA GLY A 206 11.56 11.23 -7.93
C GLY A 206 10.14 10.70 -7.69
N SER A 207 9.25 11.62 -7.35
CA SER A 207 7.80 11.43 -7.42
C SER A 207 7.16 12.49 -8.33
N THR A 208 6.03 12.15 -8.93
CA THR A 208 5.25 13.04 -9.81
C THR A 208 3.76 12.91 -9.52
N GLY A 209 2.96 13.85 -10.03
CA GLY A 209 1.51 13.87 -9.83
C GLY A 209 1.12 14.26 -8.40
N SER A 210 -0.13 14.03 -8.04
CA SER A 210 -0.65 14.24 -6.69
C SER A 210 -1.84 13.32 -6.46
N PHE A 211 -1.93 12.71 -5.28
CA PHE A 211 -3.14 12.03 -4.82
C PHE A 211 -4.39 12.90 -5.05
N SER A 212 -5.50 12.24 -5.35
CA SER A 212 -6.80 12.88 -5.57
C SER A 212 -7.49 13.18 -4.25
N SER A 213 -7.19 12.38 -3.22
CA SER A 213 -7.62 12.62 -1.84
C SER A 213 -6.72 11.85 -0.87
N ILE A 214 -6.54 12.38 0.34
CA ILE A 214 -6.05 11.62 1.48
C ILE A 214 -7.10 11.64 2.58
N LEU A 215 -7.43 10.46 3.12
CA LEU A 215 -8.44 10.27 4.17
C LEU A 215 -7.80 9.55 5.37
N ALA A 216 -8.01 10.07 6.57
CA ALA A 216 -7.75 9.35 7.82
C ALA A 216 -9.03 8.71 8.38
N SER A 217 -8.87 7.55 9.00
CA SER A 217 -9.91 6.83 9.75
C SER A 217 -9.33 6.11 10.98
N GLY A 218 -10.18 5.77 11.95
CA GLY A 218 -9.76 5.14 13.22
C GLY A 218 -9.48 6.17 14.32
N SER A 219 -8.31 6.10 14.95
CA SER A 219 -7.88 7.03 16.02
C SER A 219 -7.77 8.48 15.54
N TYR A 220 -7.60 8.68 14.24
CA TYR A 220 -7.73 9.96 13.55
C TYR A 220 -8.86 9.87 12.53
N SER A 221 -9.50 10.99 12.22
CA SER A 221 -10.55 11.02 11.20
C SER A 221 -10.59 12.35 10.45
N GLY A 222 -10.85 12.27 9.15
CA GLY A 222 -11.07 13.44 8.31
C GLY A 222 -10.27 13.42 7.01
N LEU A 223 -10.64 14.33 6.13
CA LEU A 223 -9.97 14.55 4.85
C LEU A 223 -8.82 15.54 5.03
N PHE A 224 -7.68 15.24 4.43
CA PHE A 224 -6.58 16.19 4.35
C PHE A 224 -6.87 17.24 3.28
N THR A 225 -6.34 18.45 3.50
CA THR A 225 -6.34 19.53 2.51
C THR A 225 -4.97 19.59 1.83
N ASN A 226 -4.94 19.70 0.50
CA ASN A 226 -3.71 19.79 -0.30
C ASN A 226 -3.33 21.24 -0.55
N ASP A 227 -2.07 21.58 -0.27
CA ASP A 227 -1.39 22.76 -0.79
C ASP A 227 -0.06 22.34 -1.43
N GLY A 228 -0.02 22.30 -2.77
CA GLY A 228 1.21 22.03 -3.52
C GLY A 228 1.85 20.67 -3.27
N GLY A 229 1.08 19.63 -2.92
CA GLY A 229 1.58 18.29 -2.60
C GLY A 229 1.93 18.08 -1.12
N VAL A 230 1.73 19.10 -0.29
CA VAL A 230 1.69 19.00 1.17
C VAL A 230 0.24 18.87 1.61
N TRP A 231 -0.07 17.80 2.33
CA TRP A 231 -1.41 17.47 2.77
C TRP A 231 -1.52 17.63 4.27
N THR A 232 -2.48 18.40 4.73
CA THR A 232 -2.66 18.68 6.17
C THR A 232 -4.03 18.26 6.67
N LEU A 233 -4.08 17.63 7.84
CA LEU A 233 -5.30 17.35 8.60
C LEU A 233 -5.11 17.85 10.04
N VAL A 234 -6.01 18.71 10.51
CA VAL A 234 -6.09 19.07 11.93
C VAL A 234 -7.08 18.14 12.60
N ASN A 235 -6.63 17.37 13.57
CA ASN A 235 -7.46 16.46 14.35
C ASN A 235 -7.31 16.80 15.85
N GLY A 236 -8.29 17.53 16.38
CA GLY A 236 -8.22 18.08 17.74
C GLY A 236 -7.04 19.05 17.90
N ALA A 237 -6.17 18.77 18.87
CA ALA A 237 -4.99 19.58 19.17
C ALA A 237 -3.74 19.18 18.37
N GLN A 238 -3.86 18.28 17.38
CA GLN A 238 -2.74 17.79 16.59
C GLN A 238 -2.95 18.10 15.10
N THR A 239 -1.86 18.42 14.40
CA THR A 239 -1.80 18.58 12.95
C THR A 239 -0.95 17.47 12.34
N LEU A 240 -1.56 16.72 11.44
CA LEU A 240 -0.94 15.69 10.61
C LEU A 240 -0.55 16.32 9.29
N THR A 241 0.71 16.17 8.87
CA THR A 241 1.23 16.73 7.62
C THR A 241 1.94 15.66 6.80
N PHE A 242 1.37 15.30 5.65
CA PHE A 242 1.98 14.38 4.69
C PHE A 242 2.63 15.15 3.53
N SER A 243 3.88 14.82 3.19
CA SER A 243 4.61 15.42 2.07
C SER A 243 4.79 14.40 0.95
N GLN A 244 4.26 14.67 -0.25
CA GLN A 244 4.45 13.81 -1.42
C GLN A 244 5.91 13.78 -1.90
N THR A 245 6.66 14.85 -1.64
CA THR A 245 8.07 14.97 -2.02
C THR A 245 8.95 14.05 -1.18
N THR A 246 8.72 13.99 0.13
CA THR A 246 9.54 13.14 1.02
C THR A 246 8.94 11.76 1.24
N GLY A 247 7.62 11.62 1.10
CA GLY A 247 6.89 10.40 1.41
C GLY A 247 6.56 10.23 2.89
N ASP A 248 6.76 11.26 3.72
CA ASP A 248 6.60 11.18 5.18
C ASP A 248 5.28 11.81 5.66
N LEU A 249 4.70 11.24 6.71
CA LEU A 249 3.64 11.82 7.52
C LEU A 249 4.21 12.25 8.87
N SER A 250 4.14 13.54 9.20
CA SER A 250 4.56 14.09 10.49
C SER A 250 3.38 14.48 11.37
N PHE A 251 3.58 14.39 12.68
CA PHE A 251 2.61 14.73 13.72
C PHE A 251 3.16 15.88 14.55
N SER A 252 2.40 16.96 14.68
CA SER A 252 2.81 18.15 15.42
C SER A 252 1.64 18.72 16.21
N SER A 253 1.92 19.42 17.31
CA SER A 253 0.88 20.14 18.01
C SER A 253 0.27 21.19 17.09
N ALA A 254 -1.07 21.22 17.02
CA ALA A 254 -1.78 22.27 16.32
C ALA A 254 -1.50 23.60 17.03
N ALA A 255 -1.21 24.65 16.26
CA ALA A 255 -1.02 25.98 16.81
C ALA A 255 -2.30 26.41 17.55
N VAL A 256 -2.25 26.43 18.88
CA VAL A 256 -3.29 27.06 19.69
C VAL A 256 -3.07 28.57 19.55
N PRO A 257 -4.07 29.38 19.16
CA PRO A 257 -3.92 30.83 19.21
C PRO A 257 -3.58 31.22 20.64
N GLU A 258 -2.34 31.71 20.84
CA GLU A 258 -1.85 32.17 22.14
C GLU A 258 -2.88 33.10 22.79
N LEU A 259 -3.04 33.02 24.12
CA LEU A 259 -3.98 33.86 24.88
C LEU A 259 -3.76 35.37 24.62
N SER A 260 -2.55 35.76 24.20
CA SER A 260 -2.20 37.12 23.78
C SER A 260 -3.00 37.62 22.57
N THR A 261 -3.43 36.73 21.68
CA THR A 261 -4.30 37.05 20.54
C THR A 261 -5.69 37.47 21.04
N TYR A 262 -6.20 36.77 22.06
CA TYR A 262 -7.45 37.14 22.72
C TYR A 262 -7.28 38.40 23.59
N THR A 263 -6.19 38.56 24.34
CA THR A 263 -5.97 39.78 25.14
C THR A 263 -5.69 41.01 24.28
N ALA A 264 -5.09 40.87 23.09
CA ALA A 264 -4.97 41.97 22.12
C ALA A 264 -6.35 42.37 21.56
N LEU A 265 -7.22 41.40 21.29
CA LEU A 265 -8.59 41.67 20.82
C LEU A 265 -9.46 42.34 21.90
N PHE A 266 -9.43 41.84 23.14
CA PHE A 266 -10.15 42.45 24.26
C PHE A 266 -9.52 43.77 24.74
N GLY A 267 -8.20 43.90 24.68
CA GLY A 267 -7.46 45.14 24.97
C GLY A 267 -7.77 46.25 23.98
N ALA A 268 -7.86 45.95 22.69
CA ALA A 268 -8.27 46.90 21.66
C ALA A 268 -9.73 47.35 21.84
N CYS A 269 -10.63 46.43 22.18
CA CYS A 269 -12.03 46.76 22.45
C CYS A 269 -12.20 47.67 23.68
N SER A 270 -11.48 47.41 24.77
CA SER A 270 -11.56 48.23 25.99
C SER A 270 -10.99 49.64 25.81
N LEU A 271 -9.88 49.79 25.06
CA LEU A 271 -9.35 51.10 24.67
C LEU A 271 -10.30 51.88 23.75
N GLY A 272 -10.96 51.20 22.82
CA GLY A 272 -12.00 51.79 21.96
C GLY A 272 -13.18 52.34 22.77
N VAL A 273 -13.66 51.59 23.77
CA VAL A 273 -14.74 52.03 24.67
C VAL A 273 -14.30 53.21 25.53
N ALA A 274 -13.09 53.17 26.09
CA ALA A 274 -12.54 54.28 26.89
C ALA A 274 -12.40 55.57 26.05
N ALA A 275 -11.89 55.47 24.82
CA ALA A 275 -11.78 56.60 23.91
C ALA A 275 -13.15 57.17 23.49
N TRP A 276 -14.14 56.30 23.27
CA TRP A 276 -15.51 56.69 22.97
C TRP A 276 -16.18 57.42 24.14
N GLN A 277 -16.05 56.90 25.37
CA GLN A 277 -16.56 57.55 26.58
C GLN A 277 -15.92 58.92 26.82
N ARG A 278 -14.61 59.06 26.57
CA ARG A 278 -13.87 60.32 26.72
C ARG A 278 -14.35 61.38 25.71
N ARG A 279 -14.56 61.00 24.45
CA ARG A 279 -15.11 61.89 23.42
C ARG A 279 -16.53 62.35 23.73
N ARG A 280 -17.35 61.50 24.35
CA ARG A 280 -18.72 61.86 24.74
C ARG A 280 -18.74 62.91 25.86
N LYS A 281 -17.86 62.80 26.85
CA LYS A 281 -17.74 63.78 27.95
C LYS A 281 -17.28 65.16 27.46
N LEU A 282 -16.35 65.22 26.50
CA LEU A 282 -15.85 66.48 25.94
C LEU A 282 -16.86 67.22 25.05
N ARG A 283 -17.92 66.55 24.58
CA ARG A 283 -19.00 67.18 23.79
C ARG A 283 -20.18 67.66 24.65
N ALA A 284 -20.18 67.33 25.94
CA ALA A 284 -21.24 67.66 26.88
C ALA A 284 -20.84 68.78 27.87
N ALA A 285 -19.61 69.28 27.76
CA ALA A 285 -19.09 70.46 28.44
C ALA A 285 -18.96 71.59 27.41
#